data_AF-A0A0S8BPZ5-F1
#
_entry.id   AF-A0A0S8BPZ5-F1
#
_cell.length_a   1.000
_cell.length_b   1.000
_cell.length_c   1.000
_cell.angle_alpha   90.00
_cell.angle_beta   90.00
_cell.angle_gamma   90.00
#
_symmetry.space_group_name_H-M   'P 1'
#
loop_
_entity.id
_entity.type
_entity.pdbx_description
1 polymer ?
#
loop_
_entity_poly.entity_id
_entity_poly.type
_entity_poly.pdbx_seq_one_letter_code
_entity_poly.pdbx_strand_id
1 'polypeptide(L)'
;MKRYWLEKFLDRIADRGRDLLHMLTEGSALPRLGSLCRALLSGVGEATGTALSREVLRAYERMDHEGRTAFFEMLAIEFGPDPSAIRAATDEYMRSNDPNALLRLMAVVEPPRQELFRRINMAPNGTAALVAMRAELLGLLAQHPQLKVVDVDMKHLFASWFNRGFLRLERIAWNSPADLLEKLIRYDMVQTIRSWDDLRRRLAPDRRCFAFFHPA
;
A
#
# COMPACT_ATOMS: atom_id res chain seq x y z
N MET A 1 -36.50 -3.93 -21.37
CA MET A 1 -35.92 -3.71 -20.02
C MET A 1 -34.39 -3.95 -19.96
N LYS A 2 -33.80 -4.90 -20.71
CA LYS A 2 -32.34 -5.18 -20.68
C LYS A 2 -31.42 -4.14 -21.37
N ARG A 3 -31.92 -3.38 -22.36
CA ARG A 3 -31.11 -2.40 -23.13
C ARG A 3 -30.78 -1.11 -22.35
N TYR A 4 -31.72 -0.65 -21.52
CA TYR A 4 -31.59 0.56 -20.69
C TYR A 4 -30.58 0.41 -19.53
N TRP A 5 -30.35 -0.81 -19.05
CA TRP A 5 -29.33 -1.08 -18.02
C TRP A 5 -27.91 -1.05 -18.60
N LEU A 6 -27.71 -1.57 -19.81
CA LEU A 6 -26.42 -1.54 -20.52
C LEU A 6 -26.03 -0.11 -20.91
N GLU A 7 -26.97 0.68 -21.44
CA GLU A 7 -26.75 2.08 -21.77
C GLU A 7 -26.38 2.89 -20.51
N LYS A 8 -27.14 2.76 -19.41
CA LYS A 8 -26.79 3.41 -18.13
C LYS A 8 -25.46 2.94 -17.53
N PHE A 9 -25.08 1.68 -17.73
CA PHE A 9 -23.82 1.15 -17.26
C PHE A 9 -22.63 1.69 -18.08
N LEU A 10 -22.78 1.75 -19.40
CA LEU A 10 -21.80 2.33 -20.31
C LEU A 10 -21.68 3.84 -20.13
N ASP A 11 -22.78 4.55 -19.94
CA ASP A 11 -22.78 5.98 -19.63
C ASP A 11 -22.08 6.25 -18.29
N ARG A 12 -22.34 5.45 -17.25
CA ARG A 12 -21.59 5.56 -15.98
C ARG A 12 -20.10 5.26 -16.12
N ILE A 13 -19.71 4.33 -16.98
CA ILE A 13 -18.29 4.05 -17.26
C ILE A 13 -17.67 5.19 -18.07
N ALA A 14 -18.39 5.75 -19.03
CA ALA A 14 -17.93 6.84 -19.89
C ALA A 14 -17.84 8.17 -19.12
N ASP A 15 -18.84 8.52 -18.31
CA ASP A 15 -18.84 9.67 -17.40
C ASP A 15 -17.70 9.56 -16.39
N ARG A 16 -17.55 8.39 -15.74
CA ARG A 16 -16.42 8.16 -14.83
C ARG A 16 -15.09 8.13 -15.54
N GLY A 17 -15.04 7.66 -16.78
CA GLY A 17 -13.85 7.70 -17.63
C GLY A 17 -13.44 9.13 -17.95
N ARG A 18 -14.41 10.03 -18.21
CA ARG A 18 -14.19 11.47 -18.41
C ARG A 18 -13.74 12.17 -17.13
N ASP A 19 -14.38 11.91 -16.01
CA ASP A 19 -13.99 12.46 -14.70
C ASP A 19 -12.57 12.00 -14.32
N LEU A 20 -12.26 10.71 -14.55
CA LEU A 20 -10.92 10.17 -14.39
C LEU A 20 -9.92 10.89 -15.31
N LEU A 21 -10.27 11.08 -16.59
CA LEU A 21 -9.40 11.76 -17.56
C LEU A 21 -9.11 13.20 -17.13
N HIS A 22 -10.13 13.93 -16.68
CA HIS A 22 -10.01 15.31 -16.22
C HIS A 22 -9.15 15.43 -14.96
N MET A 23 -9.30 14.49 -14.01
CA MET A 23 -8.40 14.38 -12.86
C MET A 23 -6.96 14.07 -13.29
N LEU A 24 -6.75 13.27 -14.34
CA LEU A 24 -5.42 12.93 -14.83
C LEU A 24 -4.71 14.09 -15.55
N THR A 25 -5.42 15.13 -16.00
CA THR A 25 -4.86 16.20 -16.86
C THR A 25 -4.61 17.53 -16.14
N GLU A 26 -5.33 17.87 -15.07
CA GLU A 26 -5.26 19.20 -14.45
C GLU A 26 -4.61 19.25 -13.05
N GLY A 27 -3.99 20.38 -12.70
CA GLY A 27 -3.42 20.66 -11.36
C GLY A 27 -1.97 20.21 -11.13
N SER A 28 -1.36 20.71 -10.05
CA SER A 28 -0.04 20.26 -9.57
C SER A 28 -0.08 18.81 -9.09
N ALA A 29 1.09 18.14 -9.04
CA ALA A 29 1.18 16.68 -8.84
C ALA A 29 0.52 16.18 -7.54
N LEU A 30 0.70 16.90 -6.43
CA LEU A 30 0.20 16.47 -5.12
C LEU A 30 -1.35 16.56 -5.00
N PRO A 31 -2.01 17.69 -5.33
CA PRO A 31 -3.48 17.77 -5.34
C PRO A 31 -4.13 16.73 -6.27
N ARG A 32 -3.49 16.46 -7.41
CA ARG A 32 -3.94 15.40 -8.33
C ARG A 32 -3.88 14.04 -7.66
N LEU A 33 -2.76 13.69 -7.03
CA LEU A 33 -2.60 12.43 -6.30
C LEU A 33 -3.58 12.29 -5.14
N GLY A 34 -3.82 13.36 -4.37
CA GLY A 34 -4.84 13.39 -3.32
C GLY A 34 -6.26 13.15 -3.86
N SER A 35 -6.58 13.69 -5.02
CA SER A 35 -7.87 13.47 -5.69
C SER A 35 -8.04 12.03 -6.16
N LEU A 36 -6.98 11.43 -6.72
CA LEU A 36 -6.96 10.00 -7.08
C LEU A 36 -7.17 9.11 -5.85
N CYS A 37 -6.53 9.44 -4.72
CA CYS A 37 -6.69 8.70 -3.46
C CYS A 37 -8.13 8.80 -2.91
N ARG A 38 -8.75 9.99 -2.96
CA ARG A 38 -10.15 10.19 -2.58
C ARG A 38 -11.12 9.44 -3.50
N ALA A 39 -10.89 9.48 -4.81
CA ALA A 39 -11.67 8.72 -5.78
C ALA A 39 -11.53 7.20 -5.55
N LEU A 40 -10.33 6.73 -5.23
CA LEU A 40 -10.10 5.34 -4.88
C LEU A 40 -10.87 4.93 -3.63
N LEU A 41 -10.99 5.80 -2.62
CA LEU A 41 -11.76 5.55 -1.38
C LEU A 41 -13.28 5.60 -1.57
N SER A 42 -13.80 6.40 -2.51
CA SER A 42 -15.25 6.59 -2.68
C SER A 42 -16.03 5.37 -3.23
N GLY A 43 -15.36 4.23 -3.47
CA GLY A 43 -16.04 2.97 -3.78
C GLY A 43 -16.38 2.82 -5.25
N VAL A 44 -15.36 2.82 -6.11
CA VAL A 44 -15.52 2.51 -7.53
C VAL A 44 -15.50 0.99 -7.72
N GLY A 45 -16.30 0.46 -8.66
CA GLY A 45 -16.36 -0.99 -8.92
C GLY A 45 -14.98 -1.60 -9.20
N GLU A 46 -14.82 -2.90 -8.95
CA GLU A 46 -13.52 -3.60 -8.91
C GLU A 46 -12.58 -3.27 -10.09
N ALA A 47 -13.08 -3.29 -11.33
CA ALA A 47 -12.29 -2.99 -12.51
C ALA A 47 -11.76 -1.53 -12.54
N THR A 48 -12.57 -0.58 -12.08
CA THR A 48 -12.16 0.83 -12.00
C THR A 48 -11.26 1.08 -10.79
N GLY A 49 -11.43 0.33 -9.70
CA GLY A 49 -10.56 0.35 -8.53
C GLY A 49 -9.11 -0.01 -8.89
N THR A 50 -8.90 -1.11 -9.62
CA THR A 50 -7.56 -1.52 -10.07
C THR A 50 -6.88 -0.49 -10.96
N ALA A 51 -7.63 0.15 -11.87
CA ALA A 51 -7.11 1.22 -12.73
C ALA A 51 -6.68 2.45 -11.92
N LEU A 52 -7.52 2.89 -10.97
CA LEU A 52 -7.22 3.98 -10.05
C LEU A 52 -6.00 3.69 -9.19
N SER A 53 -5.90 2.50 -8.60
CA SER A 53 -4.73 2.09 -7.80
C SER A 53 -3.43 2.16 -8.61
N ARG A 54 -3.45 1.72 -9.88
CA ARG A 54 -2.29 1.85 -10.77
C ARG A 54 -1.91 3.30 -11.04
N GLU A 55 -2.88 4.18 -11.24
CA GLU A 55 -2.61 5.61 -11.47
C GLU A 55 -2.11 6.31 -10.20
N VAL A 56 -2.60 5.94 -9.02
CA VAL A 56 -2.05 6.40 -7.73
C VAL A 56 -0.57 6.03 -7.62
N LEU A 57 -0.22 4.76 -7.86
CA LEU A 57 1.17 4.29 -7.80
C LEU A 57 2.06 5.00 -8.83
N ARG A 58 1.61 5.13 -10.08
CA ARG A 58 2.35 5.84 -11.14
C ARG A 58 2.57 7.32 -10.81
N ALA A 59 1.55 7.98 -10.27
CA ALA A 59 1.65 9.37 -9.87
C ALA A 59 2.66 9.53 -8.72
N TYR A 60 2.63 8.65 -7.72
CA TYR A 60 3.61 8.63 -6.63
C TYR A 60 5.03 8.38 -7.13
N GLU A 61 5.24 7.38 -7.99
CA GLU A 61 6.57 7.02 -8.53
C GLU A 61 7.24 8.18 -9.29
N ARG A 62 6.45 9.02 -9.96
CA ARG A 62 6.93 10.20 -10.69
C ARG A 62 7.28 11.40 -9.80
N MET A 63 6.91 11.38 -8.52
CA MET A 63 7.27 12.44 -7.59
C MET A 63 8.75 12.32 -7.21
N ASP A 64 9.38 13.48 -7.02
CA ASP A 64 10.69 13.61 -6.40
C ASP A 64 10.59 13.46 -4.87
N HIS A 65 11.73 13.59 -4.19
CA HIS A 65 11.79 13.44 -2.74
C HIS A 65 10.85 14.41 -2.01
N GLU A 66 10.81 15.67 -2.41
CA GLU A 66 9.95 16.69 -1.79
C GLU A 66 8.47 16.35 -2.01
N GLY A 67 8.08 15.99 -3.23
CA GLY A 67 6.72 15.58 -3.55
C GLY A 67 6.27 14.34 -2.78
N ARG A 68 7.13 13.33 -2.63
CA ARG A 68 6.82 12.13 -1.85
C ARG A 68 6.71 12.42 -0.35
N THR A 69 7.54 13.32 0.17
CA THR A 69 7.44 13.79 1.57
C THR A 69 6.10 14.49 1.79
N ALA A 70 5.74 15.42 0.91
CA ALA A 70 4.46 16.12 0.97
C ALA A 70 3.25 15.18 0.81
N PHE A 71 3.40 14.09 0.05
CA PHE A 71 2.37 13.04 -0.04
C PHE A 71 2.17 12.32 1.31
N PHE A 72 3.25 11.96 2.02
CA PHE A 72 3.13 11.39 3.35
C PHE A 72 2.52 12.36 4.37
N GLU A 73 2.85 13.65 4.28
CA GLU A 73 2.26 14.68 5.12
C GLU A 73 0.75 14.82 4.85
N MET A 74 0.35 14.82 3.57
CA MET A 74 -1.06 14.78 3.18
C MET A 74 -1.76 13.52 3.74
N LEU A 75 -1.15 12.34 3.68
CA LEU A 75 -1.72 11.11 4.27
C LEU A 75 -1.89 11.22 5.79
N ALA A 76 -0.94 11.84 6.48
CA ALA A 76 -0.98 12.03 7.93
C ALA A 76 -2.11 12.99 8.34
N ILE A 77 -2.33 14.06 7.56
CA ILE A 77 -3.25 15.15 7.88
C ILE A 77 -4.66 14.90 7.32
N GLU A 78 -4.78 14.63 6.02
CA GLU A 78 -6.08 14.57 5.31
C GLU A 78 -6.72 13.18 5.34
N PHE A 79 -5.92 12.11 5.52
CA PHE A 79 -6.40 10.73 5.52
C PHE A 79 -6.37 10.12 6.93
N GLY A 80 -6.58 10.97 7.95
CA GLY A 80 -6.83 10.58 9.34
C GLY A 80 -8.32 10.39 9.66
N PRO A 81 -8.63 9.81 10.82
CA PRO A 81 -10.00 9.66 11.25
C PRO A 81 -10.60 11.02 11.64
N ASP A 82 -11.89 11.23 11.38
CA ASP A 82 -12.58 12.50 11.65
C ASP A 82 -12.81 12.70 13.16
N PRO A 83 -12.18 13.70 13.81
CA PRO A 83 -12.32 13.91 15.25
C PRO A 83 -13.77 14.18 15.69
N SER A 84 -14.60 14.76 14.82
CA SER A 84 -16.01 15.01 15.13
C SER A 84 -16.83 13.73 15.13
N ALA A 85 -16.60 12.83 14.15
CA ALA A 85 -17.22 11.52 14.08
C ALA A 85 -16.79 10.63 15.26
N ILE A 86 -15.51 10.66 15.65
CA ILE A 86 -14.99 9.93 16.83
C ILE A 86 -15.72 10.39 18.10
N ARG A 87 -15.84 11.71 18.31
CA ARG A 87 -16.53 12.26 19.49
C ARG A 87 -17.98 11.79 19.54
N ALA A 88 -18.71 11.94 18.44
CA ALA A 88 -20.11 11.51 18.38
C ALA A 88 -20.31 10.01 18.66
N ALA A 89 -19.47 9.15 18.08
CA ALA A 89 -19.53 7.71 18.30
C ALA A 89 -19.13 7.32 19.73
N THR A 90 -18.16 8.04 20.31
CA THR A 90 -17.76 7.84 21.72
C THR A 90 -18.90 8.19 22.66
N ASP A 91 -19.53 9.35 22.49
CA ASP A 91 -20.66 9.78 23.32
C ASP A 91 -21.83 8.80 23.23
N GLU A 92 -22.08 8.24 22.03
CA GLU A 92 -23.08 7.21 21.83
C GLU A 92 -22.76 5.92 22.58
N TYR A 93 -21.53 5.43 22.48
CA TYR A 93 -21.10 4.23 23.19
C TYR A 93 -21.15 4.43 24.71
N MET A 94 -20.66 5.57 25.21
CA MET A 94 -20.64 5.87 26.65
C MET A 94 -22.04 5.98 27.26
N ARG A 95 -23.03 6.45 26.50
CA ARG A 95 -24.43 6.52 26.96
C ARG A 95 -25.15 5.17 26.92
N SER A 96 -24.89 4.35 25.92
CA SER A 96 -25.66 3.13 25.66
C SER A 96 -25.03 1.85 26.21
N ASN A 97 -23.69 1.82 26.27
CA ASN A 97 -22.88 0.60 26.44
C ASN A 97 -23.28 -0.54 25.46
N ASP A 98 -23.85 -0.18 24.31
CA ASP A 98 -24.32 -1.11 23.29
C ASP A 98 -23.14 -1.64 22.45
N PRO A 99 -22.99 -2.96 22.30
CA PRO A 99 -22.01 -3.54 21.39
C PRO A 99 -22.06 -2.99 19.96
N ASN A 100 -23.25 -2.62 19.43
CA ASN A 100 -23.33 -2.03 18.10
C ASN A 100 -22.78 -0.60 18.05
N ALA A 101 -22.93 0.18 19.14
CA ALA A 101 -22.29 1.48 19.27
C ALA A 101 -20.76 1.35 19.35
N LEU A 102 -20.26 0.30 20.02
CA LEU A 102 -18.83 -0.01 20.01
C LEU A 102 -18.32 -0.35 18.60
N LEU A 103 -19.07 -1.16 17.83
CA LEU A 103 -18.71 -1.46 16.43
C LEU A 103 -18.65 -0.20 15.56
N ARG A 104 -19.58 0.75 15.74
CA ARG A 104 -19.53 2.06 15.07
C ARG A 104 -18.30 2.86 15.48
N LEU A 105 -17.99 2.91 16.78
CA LEU A 105 -16.78 3.58 17.28
C LEU A 105 -15.52 2.98 16.65
N MET A 106 -15.40 1.65 16.62
CA MET A 106 -14.27 0.94 16.00
C MET A 106 -14.13 1.29 14.51
N ALA A 107 -15.23 1.44 13.78
CA ALA A 107 -15.20 1.80 12.37
C ALA A 107 -14.73 3.25 12.14
N VAL A 108 -15.15 4.22 12.96
CA VAL A 108 -14.80 5.64 12.75
C VAL A 108 -13.39 6.00 13.22
N VAL A 109 -12.81 5.21 14.14
CA VAL A 109 -11.41 5.41 14.58
C VAL A 109 -10.40 4.84 13.58
N GLU A 110 -10.81 3.93 12.70
CA GLU A 110 -9.93 3.42 11.65
C GLU A 110 -9.59 4.55 10.66
N PRO A 111 -8.30 4.90 10.49
CA PRO A 111 -7.92 5.95 9.56
C PRO A 111 -8.23 5.57 8.10
N PRO A 112 -8.82 6.46 7.28
CA PRO A 112 -9.10 6.21 5.86
C PRO A 112 -7.88 5.73 5.05
N ARG A 113 -6.67 6.13 5.45
CA ARG A 113 -5.42 5.65 4.85
C ARG A 113 -5.22 4.13 4.94
N GLN A 114 -5.77 3.43 5.93
CA GLN A 114 -5.70 1.97 5.97
C GLN A 114 -6.44 1.33 4.79
N GLU A 115 -7.68 1.77 4.56
CA GLU A 115 -8.47 1.31 3.42
C GLU A 115 -7.84 1.72 2.09
N LEU A 116 -7.23 2.91 2.02
CA LEU A 116 -6.48 3.36 0.84
C LEU A 116 -5.35 2.37 0.51
N PHE A 117 -4.53 1.99 1.49
CA PHE A 117 -3.46 1.02 1.30
C PHE A 117 -3.98 -0.36 0.90
N ARG A 118 -5.09 -0.84 1.50
CA ARG A 118 -5.75 -2.10 1.08
C ARG A 118 -6.15 -2.06 -0.39
N ARG A 119 -6.72 -0.94 -0.86
CA ARG A 119 -7.12 -0.77 -2.27
C ARG A 119 -5.93 -0.62 -3.21
N ILE A 120 -4.88 0.08 -2.80
CA ILE A 120 -3.62 0.13 -3.56
C ILE A 120 -3.04 -1.28 -3.73
N ASN A 121 -3.12 -2.12 -2.69
CA ASN A 121 -2.64 -3.48 -2.70
C ASN A 121 -3.39 -4.42 -3.68
N MET A 122 -4.57 -4.02 -4.17
CA MET A 122 -5.29 -4.76 -5.21
C MET A 122 -4.69 -4.58 -6.62
N ALA A 123 -3.82 -3.58 -6.83
CA ALA A 123 -3.13 -3.41 -8.10
C ALA A 123 -2.07 -4.51 -8.31
N PRO A 124 -1.78 -4.88 -9.57
CA PRO A 124 -0.60 -5.67 -9.88
C PRO A 124 0.66 -5.01 -9.29
N ASN A 125 1.49 -5.80 -8.59
CA ASN A 125 2.67 -5.34 -7.85
C ASN A 125 2.39 -4.36 -6.70
N GLY A 126 1.13 -4.22 -6.25
CA GLY A 126 0.73 -3.32 -5.17
C GLY A 126 1.50 -3.58 -3.87
N THR A 127 1.70 -4.84 -3.49
CA THR A 127 2.49 -5.21 -2.29
C THR A 127 3.90 -4.64 -2.36
N ALA A 128 4.61 -4.88 -3.46
CA ALA A 128 5.99 -4.44 -3.64
C ALA A 128 6.09 -2.90 -3.63
N ALA A 129 5.14 -2.21 -4.27
CA ALA A 129 5.09 -0.76 -4.28
C ALA A 129 4.85 -0.17 -2.88
N LEU A 130 3.94 -0.76 -2.09
CA LEU A 130 3.70 -0.36 -0.70
C LEU A 130 4.92 -0.64 0.19
N VAL A 131 5.61 -1.76 0.00
CA VAL A 131 6.86 -2.06 0.73
C VAL A 131 7.93 -1.01 0.42
N ALA A 132 8.11 -0.64 -0.85
CA ALA A 132 9.04 0.41 -1.26
C ALA A 132 8.65 1.77 -0.68
N MET A 133 7.37 2.15 -0.76
CA MET A 133 6.83 3.37 -0.17
C MET A 133 7.08 3.42 1.34
N ARG A 134 6.89 2.32 2.07
CA ARG A 134 7.19 2.26 3.50
C ARG A 134 8.69 2.41 3.78
N ALA A 135 9.55 1.81 2.95
CA ALA A 135 10.99 1.95 3.11
C ALA A 135 11.43 3.42 2.97
N GLU A 136 10.85 4.15 2.03
CA GLU A 136 11.06 5.59 1.87
C GLU A 136 10.55 6.38 3.08
N LEU A 137 9.32 6.10 3.54
CA LEU A 137 8.75 6.71 4.75
C LEU A 137 9.64 6.53 5.98
N LEU A 138 10.19 5.32 6.19
CA LEU A 138 11.08 5.03 7.31
C LEU A 138 12.35 5.90 7.29
N GLY A 139 12.87 6.23 6.10
CA GLY A 139 13.99 7.16 5.95
C GLY A 139 13.67 8.61 6.35
N LEU A 140 12.40 9.00 6.28
CA LEU A 140 11.95 10.37 6.60
C LEU A 140 11.61 10.57 8.08
N LEU A 141 11.33 9.49 8.83
CA LEU A 141 10.81 9.60 10.20
C LEU A 141 11.70 10.38 11.18
N ALA A 142 13.03 10.39 10.96
CA ALA A 142 13.95 11.14 11.82
C ALA A 142 13.76 12.66 11.68
N GLN A 143 13.44 13.14 10.48
CA GLN A 143 13.25 14.56 10.18
C GLN A 143 11.77 14.98 10.28
N HIS A 144 10.85 14.05 10.03
CA HIS A 144 9.40 14.26 10.03
C HIS A 144 8.70 13.27 10.99
N PRO A 145 8.87 13.41 12.32
CA PRO A 145 8.31 12.47 13.29
C PRO A 145 6.77 12.41 13.27
N GLN A 146 6.09 13.46 12.80
CA GLN A 146 4.64 13.49 12.61
C GLN A 146 4.15 12.41 11.63
N LEU A 147 5.00 11.94 10.71
CA LEU A 147 4.65 10.88 9.75
C LEU A 147 4.56 9.49 10.40
N LYS A 148 4.90 9.37 11.69
CA LYS A 148 4.85 8.10 12.41
C LYS A 148 3.46 7.45 12.39
N VAL A 149 2.40 8.25 12.38
CA VAL A 149 1.02 7.74 12.30
C VAL A 149 0.76 6.96 11.01
N VAL A 150 1.41 7.33 9.90
CA VAL A 150 1.31 6.61 8.62
C VAL A 150 2.06 5.28 8.69
N ASP A 151 3.27 5.26 9.26
CA ASP A 151 4.05 4.03 9.42
C ASP A 151 3.33 3.01 10.32
N VAL A 152 2.68 3.46 11.39
CA VAL A 152 1.92 2.58 12.29
C VAL A 152 0.83 1.82 11.53
N ASP A 153 0.08 2.51 10.66
CA ASP A 153 -0.97 1.89 9.86
C ASP A 153 -0.43 0.97 8.77
N MET A 154 0.65 1.37 8.07
CA MET A 154 1.31 0.46 7.11
C MET A 154 1.84 -0.79 7.82
N LYS A 155 2.45 -0.64 9.00
CA LYS A 155 2.96 -1.75 9.82
C LYS A 155 1.82 -2.67 10.26
N HIS A 156 0.67 -2.11 10.66
CA HIS A 156 -0.51 -2.89 11.03
C HIS A 156 -0.98 -3.77 9.86
N LEU A 157 -1.12 -3.20 8.67
CA LEU A 157 -1.51 -3.95 7.47
C LEU A 157 -0.47 -4.99 7.08
N PHE A 158 0.82 -4.63 7.09
CA PHE A 158 1.90 -5.56 6.75
C PHE A 158 2.00 -6.73 7.74
N ALA A 159 1.73 -6.51 9.03
CA ALA A 159 1.70 -7.60 10.00
C ALA A 159 0.61 -8.64 9.68
N SER A 160 -0.52 -8.19 9.11
CA SER A 160 -1.60 -9.07 8.65
C SER A 160 -1.26 -9.75 7.32
N TRP A 161 -0.72 -9.00 6.35
CA TRP A 161 -0.41 -9.50 5.01
C TRP A 161 0.78 -10.47 5.00
N PHE A 162 1.86 -10.14 5.71
CA PHE A 162 3.06 -10.98 5.84
C PHE A 162 2.95 -11.93 7.02
N ASN A 163 1.82 -12.63 7.12
CA ASN A 163 1.59 -13.60 8.18
C ASN A 163 2.59 -14.77 8.05
N ARG A 164 3.19 -15.17 9.18
CA ARG A 164 4.15 -16.28 9.26
C ARG A 164 3.60 -17.59 8.72
N GLY A 165 2.29 -17.82 8.79
CA GLY A 165 1.64 -19.01 8.25
C GLY A 165 1.75 -19.16 6.72
N PHE A 166 2.07 -18.08 6.00
CA PHE A 166 2.29 -18.11 4.55
C PHE A 166 3.77 -18.10 4.16
N LEU A 167 4.68 -18.03 5.14
CA LEU A 167 6.12 -18.09 4.85
C LEU A 167 6.53 -19.52 4.53
N ARG A 168 7.13 -19.70 3.35
CA ARG A 168 7.75 -20.95 2.95
C ARG A 168 9.24 -20.86 3.17
N LEU A 169 9.78 -21.82 3.91
CA LEU A 169 11.23 -21.99 4.01
C LEU A 169 11.70 -22.80 2.80
N GLU A 170 12.50 -22.19 1.94
CA GLU A 170 13.02 -22.85 0.74
C GLU A 170 14.55 -22.92 0.82
N ARG A 171 15.11 -24.05 0.39
CA ARG A 171 16.56 -24.22 0.30
C ARG A 171 17.07 -23.49 -0.94
N ILE A 172 18.08 -22.64 -0.76
CA ILE A 172 18.80 -22.02 -1.87
C ILE A 172 20.04 -22.85 -2.19
N ALA A 173 20.22 -23.13 -3.48
CA ALA A 173 21.35 -23.89 -4.00
C ALA A 173 21.83 -23.26 -5.32
N TRP A 174 22.98 -23.71 -5.82
CA TRP A 174 23.57 -23.15 -7.04
C TRP A 174 22.68 -23.31 -8.29
N ASN A 175 21.74 -24.26 -8.27
CA ASN A 175 20.76 -24.47 -9.32
C ASN A 175 19.45 -23.65 -9.13
N SER A 176 19.36 -22.80 -8.11
CA SER A 176 18.25 -21.87 -7.94
C SER A 176 18.24 -20.81 -9.06
N PRO A 177 17.07 -20.19 -9.37
CA PRO A 177 16.97 -19.15 -10.39
C PRO A 177 18.00 -18.02 -10.24
N ALA A 178 18.58 -17.58 -11.36
CA ALA A 178 19.68 -16.61 -11.33
C ALA A 178 19.26 -15.24 -10.76
N ASP A 179 18.02 -14.81 -11.00
CA ASP A 179 17.45 -13.57 -10.46
C ASP A 179 17.35 -13.61 -8.92
N LEU A 180 17.07 -14.78 -8.34
CA LEU A 180 17.10 -15.00 -6.90
C LEU A 180 18.54 -14.97 -6.36
N LEU A 181 19.47 -15.60 -7.06
CA LEU A 181 20.89 -15.59 -6.69
C LEU A 181 21.48 -14.17 -6.74
N GLU A 182 21.09 -13.36 -7.72
CA GLU A 182 21.51 -11.95 -7.79
C GLU A 182 21.00 -11.14 -6.58
N LYS A 183 19.78 -11.41 -6.12
CA LYS A 183 19.24 -10.81 -4.89
C LYS A 183 20.09 -11.18 -3.67
N LEU A 184 20.59 -12.41 -3.57
CA LEU A 184 21.49 -12.79 -2.46
C LEU A 184 22.81 -12.01 -2.49
N ILE A 185 23.38 -11.77 -3.67
CA ILE A 185 24.58 -10.94 -3.81
C ILE A 185 24.30 -9.51 -3.35
N ARG A 186 23.14 -8.96 -3.76
CA ARG A 186 22.75 -7.59 -3.46
C ARG A 186 22.42 -7.35 -1.97
N TYR A 187 21.82 -8.33 -1.30
CA TYR A 187 21.22 -8.14 0.03
C TYR A 187 21.97 -8.85 1.17
N ASP A 188 23.15 -9.45 0.96
CA ASP A 188 23.96 -9.97 2.08
C ASP A 188 24.54 -8.83 2.92
N MET A 189 23.93 -8.62 4.09
CA MET A 189 24.27 -7.54 5.02
C MET A 189 25.31 -7.94 6.09
N VAL A 190 25.69 -9.22 6.19
CA VAL A 190 26.61 -9.70 7.24
C VAL A 190 27.99 -9.98 6.67
N GLN A 191 28.07 -10.69 5.54
CA GLN A 191 29.33 -10.97 4.87
C GLN A 191 29.17 -10.72 3.38
N THR A 192 29.38 -9.49 2.93
CA THR A 192 29.17 -9.07 1.54
C THR A 192 29.71 -10.10 0.52
N ILE A 193 28.82 -10.59 -0.34
CA ILE A 193 29.16 -11.47 -1.45
C ILE A 193 29.63 -10.58 -2.60
N ARG A 194 30.90 -10.72 -3.00
CA ARG A 194 31.53 -9.78 -3.95
C ARG A 194 31.42 -10.20 -5.42
N SER A 195 31.10 -11.46 -5.67
CA SER A 195 31.02 -12.00 -7.03
C SER A 195 30.19 -13.29 -7.09
N TRP A 196 29.86 -13.71 -8.31
CA TRP A 196 29.21 -15.00 -8.57
C TRP A 196 30.03 -16.21 -8.08
N ASP A 197 31.35 -16.16 -8.21
CA ASP A 197 32.23 -17.21 -7.69
C ASP A 197 32.20 -17.28 -6.17
N ASP A 198 32.06 -16.13 -5.49
CA ASP A 198 31.91 -16.10 -4.04
C ASP A 198 30.58 -16.72 -3.60
N LEU A 199 29.49 -16.37 -4.30
CA LEU A 199 28.19 -17.00 -4.06
C LEU A 199 28.26 -18.52 -4.28
N ARG A 200 28.93 -18.98 -5.35
CA ARG A 200 29.08 -20.40 -5.66
C ARG A 200 29.76 -21.17 -4.54
N ARG A 201 30.82 -20.61 -3.95
CA ARG A 201 31.50 -21.20 -2.78
C ARG A 201 30.59 -21.27 -1.55
N ARG A 202 29.73 -20.27 -1.34
CA ARG A 202 28.78 -20.24 -0.21
C ARG A 202 27.60 -21.19 -0.37
N LEU A 203 27.30 -21.58 -1.61
CA LEU A 203 26.29 -22.58 -1.96
C LEU A 203 26.89 -23.95 -2.28
N ALA A 204 28.13 -24.21 -1.88
CA ALA A 204 28.82 -25.48 -2.08
C ALA A 204 28.10 -26.66 -1.37
N PRO A 205 28.38 -27.92 -1.76
CA PRO A 205 27.69 -29.10 -1.22
C PRO A 205 27.80 -29.31 0.29
N ASP A 206 28.80 -28.73 0.95
CA ASP A 206 29.04 -28.74 2.41
C ASP A 206 28.46 -27.51 3.13
N ARG A 207 27.73 -26.64 2.41
CA ARG A 207 27.04 -25.45 2.93
C ARG A 207 25.54 -25.57 2.70
N ARG A 208 24.75 -24.91 3.56
CA ARG A 208 23.28 -24.86 3.44
C ARG A 208 22.81 -23.42 3.60
N CYS A 209 22.05 -22.94 2.63
CA CYS A 209 21.40 -21.63 2.66
C CYS A 209 19.90 -21.86 2.53
N PHE A 210 19.13 -21.13 3.31
CA PHE A 210 17.67 -21.15 3.27
C PHE A 210 17.16 -19.71 3.27
N ALA A 211 16.03 -19.49 2.62
CA ALA A 211 15.34 -18.21 2.64
C ALA A 211 13.85 -18.41 2.89
N PHE A 212 13.23 -17.42 3.52
CA PHE A 212 11.78 -17.36 3.65
C PHE A 212 11.19 -16.63 2.45
N PHE A 213 10.17 -17.23 1.85
CA PHE A 213 9.40 -16.65 0.74
C PHE A 213 7.97 -16.42 1.20
N HIS A 214 7.43 -15.28 0.81
CA HIS A 214 6.02 -14.96 0.96
C HIS A 214 5.36 -14.95 -0.43
N PRO A 215 4.10 -15.42 -0.59
CA PRO A 215 3.44 -15.45 -1.89
C PRO A 215 2.97 -14.07 -2.43
N ALA A 216 3.05 -13.02 -1.60
CA ALA A 216 2.56 -11.68 -1.91
C ALA A 216 3.56 -10.80 -2.68
#